data_AF-A0A7X2M1A2-F1
#
_entry.id   AF-A0A7X2M1A2-F1
#
_cell.length_a   1.000
_cell.length_b   1.000
_cell.length_c   1.000
_cell.angle_alpha   90.00
_cell.angle_beta   90.00
_cell.angle_gamma   90.00
#
_symmetry.space_group_name_H-M   'P 1'
#
loop_
_entity.id
_entity.type
_entity.pdbx_description
1 polymer ?
#
loop_
_entity_poly.entity_id
_entity_poly.type
_entity_poly.pdbx_seq_one_letter_code
_entity_poly.pdbx_strand_id
1 'polypeptide(L)'
;MNDHTLAPLLLSLYTKSGSEAVLQYQSFFPGNRLVGGKYHLGTHTVTLYIEVIKQQCLQLFGTLERLQDYALVVLAHELGHAEDDELPLLADQLEAAATQLERDRTALKIEENAWRFAKELLTDIEPAFFDEVAEQSLFSYRTAINLQTA
;
A
#
# COMPACT_ATOMS: atom_id res chain seq x y z
N MET A 1 -22.19 -3.79 -6.77
CA MET A 1 -21.62 -2.42 -6.76
C MET A 1 -20.92 -2.22 -8.08
N ASN A 2 -21.33 -1.24 -8.90
CA ASN A 2 -20.78 -1.08 -10.25
C ASN A 2 -19.43 -0.35 -10.19
N ASP A 3 -18.42 -0.82 -10.92
CA ASP A 3 -17.05 -0.27 -10.98
C ASP A 3 -17.00 1.24 -11.32
N HIS A 4 -18.06 1.78 -11.90
CA HIS A 4 -18.18 3.19 -12.27
C HIS A 4 -18.14 4.19 -11.10
N THR A 5 -18.34 3.75 -9.85
CA THR A 5 -18.28 4.65 -8.67
C THR A 5 -16.89 4.74 -8.04
N LEU A 6 -15.96 3.83 -8.38
CA LEU A 6 -14.66 3.76 -7.72
C LEU A 6 -13.64 4.76 -8.31
N ALA A 7 -13.59 4.85 -9.64
CA ALA A 7 -12.60 5.69 -10.33
C ALA A 7 -12.66 7.19 -9.94
N PRO A 8 -13.84 7.83 -9.81
CA PRO A 8 -13.89 9.22 -9.36
C PRO A 8 -13.35 9.44 -7.94
N LEU A 9 -13.59 8.48 -7.04
CA LEU A 9 -13.10 8.56 -5.65
C LEU A 9 -11.57 8.43 -5.61
N LEU A 10 -11.01 7.45 -6.34
CA LEU A 10 -9.57 7.25 -6.44
C LEU A 10 -8.88 8.47 -7.06
N LEU A 11 -9.45 9.04 -8.12
CA LEU A 11 -8.92 10.25 -8.75
C LEU A 11 -8.98 11.47 -7.80
N SER A 12 -10.04 11.60 -7.01
CA SER A 12 -10.15 12.67 -6.02
C SER A 12 -9.07 12.55 -4.95
N LEU A 13 -8.82 11.35 -4.44
CA LEU A 13 -7.76 11.09 -3.46
C LEU A 13 -6.37 11.35 -4.04
N TYR A 14 -6.12 10.86 -5.26
CA TYR A 14 -4.88 11.12 -5.99
C TYR A 14 -4.63 12.62 -6.21
N THR A 15 -5.66 13.38 -6.58
CA THR A 15 -5.53 14.84 -6.73
C THR A 15 -5.25 15.51 -5.38
N LYS A 16 -5.86 15.02 -4.30
CA LYS A 16 -5.66 15.54 -2.94
C LYS A 16 -4.23 15.30 -2.43
N SER A 17 -3.57 14.21 -2.83
CA SER A 17 -2.22 13.90 -2.36
C SER A 17 -1.16 14.84 -2.92
N GLY A 18 -1.43 15.49 -4.07
CA GLY A 18 -0.46 16.33 -4.76
C GLY A 18 0.66 15.54 -5.44
N SER A 19 0.56 14.22 -5.48
CA SER A 19 1.57 13.35 -6.07
C SER A 19 1.71 13.55 -7.57
N GLU A 20 2.95 13.53 -8.06
CA GLU A 20 3.27 13.56 -9.48
C GLU A 20 3.43 12.16 -10.09
N ALA A 21 3.27 11.10 -9.28
CA ALA A 21 3.39 9.72 -9.74
C ALA A 21 2.31 9.38 -10.78
N VAL A 22 2.67 8.62 -11.81
CA VAL A 22 1.73 8.18 -12.83
C VAL A 22 0.75 7.17 -12.22
N LEU A 23 -0.54 7.48 -12.17
CA LEU A 23 -1.58 6.57 -11.69
C LEU A 23 -2.16 5.73 -12.84
N GLN A 24 -2.16 4.41 -12.69
CA GLN A 24 -2.71 3.46 -13.65
C GLN A 24 -3.55 2.38 -12.98
N TYR A 25 -4.47 1.79 -13.77
CA TYR A 25 -5.37 0.74 -13.33
C TYR A 25 -5.20 -0.50 -14.21
N GLN A 26 -5.14 -1.66 -13.57
CA GLN A 26 -5.15 -2.96 -14.23
C GLN A 26 -6.14 -3.87 -13.51
N SER A 27 -6.58 -4.95 -14.16
CA SER A 27 -7.48 -5.90 -13.51
C SER A 27 -6.73 -6.75 -12.47
N PHE A 28 -5.61 -7.36 -12.87
CA PHE A 28 -4.88 -8.34 -12.06
C PHE A 28 -3.39 -8.07 -12.04
N PHE A 29 -2.76 -8.37 -10.91
CA PHE A 29 -1.30 -8.37 -10.79
C PHE A 29 -0.73 -9.53 -11.64
N PRO A 30 0.34 -9.31 -12.43
CA PRO A 30 0.95 -10.37 -13.21
C PRO A 30 1.56 -11.46 -12.31
N GLY A 31 1.04 -12.69 -12.43
CA GLY A 31 1.50 -13.86 -11.66
C GLY A 31 0.50 -14.32 -10.60
N ASN A 32 0.97 -15.05 -9.59
CA ASN A 32 0.12 -15.69 -8.58
C ASN A 32 0.05 -14.93 -7.24
N ARG A 33 0.44 -13.65 -7.21
CA ARG A 33 0.44 -12.85 -5.98
C ARG A 33 -0.83 -11.99 -5.89
N LEU A 34 -1.40 -11.93 -4.70
CA LEU A 34 -2.51 -11.03 -4.36
C LEU A 34 -1.94 -9.67 -3.91
N VAL A 35 -1.55 -8.85 -4.88
CA VAL A 35 -1.06 -7.48 -4.68
C VAL A 35 -2.12 -6.50 -5.17
N GLY A 36 -2.73 -5.74 -4.25
CA GLY A 36 -3.80 -4.79 -4.56
C GLY A 36 -3.32 -3.50 -5.21
N GLY A 37 -2.13 -3.05 -4.84
CA GLY A 37 -1.45 -1.88 -5.39
C GLY A 37 0.04 -2.12 -5.52
N LYS A 38 0.70 -1.36 -6.39
CA LYS A 38 2.16 -1.34 -6.45
C LYS A 38 2.68 -0.01 -6.96
N TYR A 39 3.58 0.57 -6.19
CA TYR A 39 4.47 1.64 -6.63
C TYR A 39 5.76 1.08 -7.27
N HIS A 40 6.18 1.70 -8.36
CA HIS A 40 7.42 1.42 -9.07
C HIS A 40 8.33 2.64 -9.03
N LEU A 41 9.42 2.55 -8.27
CA LEU A 41 10.40 3.64 -8.08
C LEU A 41 10.98 4.15 -9.41
N GLY A 42 11.45 3.24 -10.28
CA GLY A 42 12.16 3.61 -11.51
C GLY A 42 11.31 4.31 -12.57
N THR A 43 9.99 4.12 -12.58
CA THR A 43 9.06 4.79 -13.51
C THR A 43 8.13 5.79 -12.80
N HIS A 44 8.31 5.97 -11.50
CA HIS A 44 7.45 6.78 -10.65
C HIS A 44 5.95 6.52 -10.93
N THR A 45 5.55 5.25 -10.85
CA THR A 45 4.22 4.77 -11.27
C THR A 45 3.52 4.02 -10.15
N VAL A 46 2.28 4.41 -9.85
CA VAL A 46 1.35 3.68 -9.00
C VAL A 46 0.39 2.88 -9.89
N THR A 47 0.35 1.56 -9.70
CA THR A 47 -0.61 0.68 -10.38
C THR A 47 -1.56 0.05 -9.36
N LEU A 48 -2.87 0.22 -9.57
CA LEU A 48 -3.90 -0.45 -8.78
C LEU A 48 -4.50 -1.64 -9.56
N TYR A 49 -4.64 -2.78 -8.88
CA TYR A 49 -5.15 -4.03 -9.44
C TYR A 49 -6.57 -4.28 -8.94
N ILE A 50 -7.56 -3.73 -9.64
CA ILE A 50 -8.93 -3.57 -9.13
C ILE A 50 -9.59 -4.90 -8.73
N GLU A 51 -9.40 -5.98 -9.50
CA GLU A 51 -9.98 -7.28 -9.14
C GLU A 51 -9.26 -7.92 -7.94
N VAL A 52 -7.97 -7.64 -7.77
CA VAL A 52 -7.21 -8.09 -6.59
C VAL A 52 -7.65 -7.33 -5.34
N ILE A 53 -7.88 -6.02 -5.43
CA ILE A 53 -8.43 -5.20 -4.34
C ILE A 53 -9.79 -5.75 -3.90
N LYS A 54 -10.67 -6.10 -4.85
CA LYS A 54 -11.95 -6.76 -4.55
C LYS A 54 -11.75 -8.09 -3.81
N GLN A 55 -10.83 -8.93 -4.29
CA GLN A 55 -10.52 -10.22 -3.66
C GLN A 55 -9.99 -10.06 -2.24
N GLN A 56 -9.06 -9.12 -2.01
CA GLN A 56 -8.51 -8.83 -0.69
C GLN A 56 -9.57 -8.27 0.26
N CYS A 57 -10.43 -7.35 -0.20
CA CYS A 57 -11.56 -6.85 0.58
C CYS A 57 -12.48 -7.99 1.02
N LEU A 58 -12.81 -8.92 0.12
CA LEU A 58 -13.60 -10.11 0.46
C LEU A 58 -12.88 -11.03 1.44
N GLN A 59 -11.57 -11.23 1.31
CA GLN A 59 -10.80 -12.09 2.21
C GLN A 59 -10.71 -11.52 3.62
N LEU A 60 -10.54 -10.21 3.75
CA LEU A 60 -10.42 -9.53 5.04
C LEU A 60 -11.77 -9.36 5.73
N PHE A 61 -12.79 -8.91 5.00
CA PHE A 61 -14.06 -8.47 5.60
C PHE A 61 -15.25 -9.40 5.31
N GLY A 62 -15.08 -10.41 4.44
CA GLY A 62 -16.16 -11.31 4.01
C GLY A 62 -17.22 -10.66 3.11
N THR A 63 -17.07 -9.37 2.78
CA THR A 63 -18.03 -8.59 1.99
C THR A 63 -17.32 -7.49 1.18
N LEU A 64 -18.02 -6.93 0.19
CA LEU A 64 -17.56 -5.78 -0.62
C LEU A 64 -18.18 -4.45 -0.17
N GLU A 65 -18.92 -4.43 0.94
CA GLU A 65 -19.54 -3.19 1.48
C GLU A 65 -18.51 -2.08 1.75
N ARG A 66 -17.29 -2.46 2.14
CA ARG A 66 -16.18 -1.54 2.41
C ARG A 66 -15.20 -1.39 1.25
N LEU A 67 -15.55 -1.83 0.03
CA LEU A 67 -14.61 -1.84 -1.11
C LEU A 67 -14.09 -0.44 -1.46
N GLN A 68 -14.94 0.60 -1.36
CA GLN A 68 -14.51 1.98 -1.65
C GLN A 68 -13.42 2.42 -0.66
N ASP A 69 -13.70 2.29 0.63
CA ASP A 69 -12.74 2.60 1.70
C ASP A 69 -11.46 1.79 1.52
N TYR A 70 -11.59 0.49 1.28
CA TYR A 70 -10.44 -0.40 1.09
C TYR A 70 -9.56 0.04 -0.08
N ALA A 71 -10.15 0.38 -1.22
CA ALA A 71 -9.40 0.85 -2.38
C ALA A 71 -8.73 2.21 -2.14
N LEU A 72 -9.36 3.11 -1.38
CA LEU A 72 -8.77 4.37 -0.95
C LEU A 72 -7.57 4.14 -0.03
N VAL A 73 -7.67 3.19 0.91
CA VAL A 73 -6.54 2.77 1.77
C VAL A 73 -5.38 2.24 0.95
N VAL A 74 -5.64 1.33 -0.01
CA VAL A 74 -4.59 0.79 -0.90
C VAL A 74 -3.94 1.90 -1.71
N LEU A 75 -4.71 2.79 -2.34
CA LEU A 75 -4.14 3.92 -3.10
C LEU A 75 -3.31 4.85 -2.22
N ALA A 76 -3.82 5.21 -1.04
CA ALA A 76 -3.10 6.09 -0.12
C ALA A 76 -1.76 5.49 0.31
N HIS A 77 -1.70 4.17 0.52
CA HIS A 77 -0.46 3.45 0.82
C HIS A 77 0.53 3.52 -0.35
N GLU A 78 0.11 3.24 -1.58
CA GLU A 78 1.01 3.32 -2.74
C GLU A 78 1.49 4.76 -3.01
N LEU A 79 0.64 5.75 -2.78
CA LEU A 79 1.02 7.16 -2.80
C LEU A 79 2.03 7.48 -1.70
N GLY A 80 1.91 6.86 -0.52
CA GLY A 80 2.90 6.99 0.54
C GLY A 80 4.29 6.51 0.12
N HIS A 81 4.39 5.50 -0.75
CA HIS A 81 5.68 5.14 -1.34
C HIS A 81 6.16 6.17 -2.38
N ALA A 82 5.24 6.73 -3.17
CA ALA A 82 5.59 7.73 -4.17
C ALA A 82 6.13 9.03 -3.55
N GLU A 83 5.61 9.41 -2.39
CA GLU A 83 5.95 10.65 -1.68
C GLU A 83 6.98 10.46 -0.55
N ASP A 84 7.58 9.27 -0.42
CA ASP A 84 8.63 9.03 0.58
C ASP A 84 10.00 9.45 0.05
N ASP A 85 10.44 10.65 0.45
CA ASP A 85 11.78 11.18 0.15
C ASP A 85 12.92 10.28 0.64
N GLU A 86 12.69 9.42 1.65
CA GLU A 86 13.69 8.47 2.14
C GLU A 86 13.78 7.20 1.27
N LEU A 87 12.77 6.92 0.43
CA LEU A 87 12.65 5.66 -0.29
C LEU A 87 13.83 5.34 -1.21
N PRO A 88 14.42 6.27 -1.99
CA PRO A 88 15.60 5.96 -2.79
C PRO A 88 16.78 5.46 -1.94
N LEU A 89 17.03 6.13 -0.81
CA LEU A 89 18.11 5.75 0.11
C LEU A 89 17.81 4.41 0.80
N LEU A 90 16.56 4.19 1.21
CA LEU A 90 16.14 2.93 1.83
C LEU A 90 16.20 1.76 0.84
N ALA A 91 15.89 2.00 -0.43
CA ALA A 91 16.04 0.99 -1.49
C ALA A 91 17.52 0.60 -1.69
N ASP A 92 18.42 1.58 -1.75
CA ASP A 92 19.87 1.33 -1.82
C ASP A 92 20.36 0.54 -0.58
N GLN A 93 19.86 0.88 0.60
CA GLN A 93 20.17 0.16 1.84
C GLN A 93 19.66 -1.29 1.81
N LEU A 94 18.48 -1.53 1.24
CA LEU A 94 17.91 -2.87 1.10
C LEU A 94 18.80 -3.76 0.21
N GLU A 95 19.31 -3.20 -0.89
CA GLU A 95 20.23 -3.90 -1.81
C GLU A 95 21.60 -4.14 -1.17
N ALA A 96 22.10 -3.20 -0.37
CA ALA A 96 23.41 -3.27 0.27
C ALA A 96 23.43 -4.03 1.61
N ALA A 97 22.28 -4.40 2.17
CA ALA A 97 22.15 -4.99 3.50
C ALA A 97 22.94 -6.31 3.65
N ALA A 98 23.82 -6.36 4.65
CA ALA A 98 24.71 -7.50 4.90
C ALA A 98 23.99 -8.67 5.57
N THR A 99 22.92 -8.39 6.33
CA THR A 99 22.17 -9.39 7.09
C THR A 99 20.69 -9.41 6.71
N GLN A 100 20.00 -10.52 6.98
CA GLN A 100 18.55 -10.61 6.79
C GLN A 100 17.80 -9.67 7.74
N LEU A 101 18.30 -9.50 8.96
CA LEU A 101 17.70 -8.59 9.94
C LEU A 101 17.75 -7.13 9.49
N GLU A 102 18.86 -6.70 8.88
CA GLU A 102 18.95 -5.36 8.26
C GLU A 102 17.95 -5.22 7.11
N ARG A 103 17.87 -6.21 6.20
CA ARG A 103 16.88 -6.21 5.12
C ARG A 103 15.46 -6.07 5.63
N ASP A 104 15.08 -6.85 6.64
CA ASP A 104 13.71 -6.86 7.15
C ASP A 104 13.38 -5.56 7.91
N ARG A 105 14.34 -4.97 8.62
CA ARG A 105 14.18 -3.65 9.26
C ARG A 105 14.02 -2.54 8.25
N THR A 106 14.84 -2.53 7.20
CA THR A 106 14.73 -1.54 6.12
C THR A 106 13.41 -1.70 5.37
N ALA A 107 12.98 -2.93 5.08
CA ALA A 107 11.69 -3.20 4.45
C ALA A 107 10.52 -2.74 5.33
N LEU A 108 10.54 -3.04 6.64
CA LEU A 108 9.52 -2.55 7.57
C LEU A 108 9.47 -1.02 7.59
N LYS A 109 10.62 -0.35 7.59
CA LYS A 109 10.71 1.11 7.61
C LYS A 109 10.08 1.74 6.35
N ILE A 110 10.33 1.16 5.18
CA ILE A 110 9.71 1.59 3.91
C ILE A 110 8.17 1.51 4.00
N GLU A 111 7.65 0.41 4.52
CA GLU A 111 6.21 0.20 4.67
C GLU A 111 5.61 1.17 5.70
N GLU A 112 6.25 1.34 6.86
CA GLU A 112 5.80 2.26 7.91
C GLU A 112 5.77 3.72 7.43
N ASN A 113 6.76 4.14 6.63
CA ASN A 113 6.77 5.47 6.01
C ASN A 113 5.53 5.67 5.11
N ALA A 114 5.24 4.69 4.26
CA ALA A 114 4.07 4.73 3.38
C ALA A 114 2.74 4.76 4.15
N TRP A 115 2.60 3.92 5.20
CA TRP A 115 1.41 3.91 6.05
C TRP A 115 1.21 5.22 6.82
N ARG A 116 2.29 5.87 7.26
CA ARG A 116 2.22 7.17 7.92
C ARG A 116 1.66 8.25 6.99
N PHE A 117 2.16 8.32 5.75
CA PHE A 117 1.61 9.23 4.74
C PHE A 117 0.14 8.92 4.45
N ALA A 118 -0.20 7.64 4.27
CA ALA A 118 -1.57 7.21 4.00
C ALA A 118 -2.55 7.65 5.11
N LYS A 119 -2.11 7.57 6.38
CA LYS A 119 -2.90 7.99 7.55
C LYS A 119 -3.15 9.50 7.57
N GLU A 120 -2.18 10.30 7.15
CA GLU A 120 -2.32 11.76 7.05
C GLU A 120 -3.25 12.15 5.89
N LEU A 121 -3.21 11.42 4.77
CA LEU A 121 -4.03 11.68 3.60
C LEU A 121 -5.52 11.32 3.81
N LEU A 122 -5.79 10.23 4.55
CA LEU A 122 -7.13 9.66 4.75
C LEU A 122 -7.81 10.15 6.03
N THR A 123 -8.25 11.41 6.01
CA THR A 123 -8.97 12.04 7.13
C THR A 123 -10.41 11.56 7.33
N ASP A 124 -11.03 11.01 6.28
CA ASP A 124 -12.47 10.70 6.25
C ASP A 124 -12.78 9.20 6.35
N ILE A 125 -11.76 8.36 6.50
CA ILE A 125 -11.89 6.92 6.70
C ILE A 125 -12.00 6.62 8.20
N GLU A 126 -12.85 5.65 8.55
CA GLU A 126 -12.95 5.16 9.92
C GLU A 126 -11.57 4.69 10.43
N PRO A 127 -11.06 5.26 11.54
CA PRO A 127 -9.70 4.95 12.01
C PRO A 127 -9.46 3.47 12.31
N ALA A 128 -10.45 2.79 12.91
CA ALA A 128 -10.34 1.36 13.23
C ALA A 128 -10.19 0.50 11.97
N PHE A 129 -10.91 0.86 10.89
CA PHE A 129 -10.79 0.18 9.60
C PHE A 129 -9.40 0.38 8.98
N PHE A 130 -8.91 1.63 8.98
CA PHE A 130 -7.57 1.93 8.47
C PHE A 130 -6.49 1.16 9.25
N ASP A 131 -6.55 1.23 10.58
CA ASP A 131 -5.55 0.59 11.44
C ASP A 131 -5.59 -0.94 11.28
N GLU A 132 -6.76 -1.57 11.11
CA GLU A 132 -6.86 -3.01 10.81
C GLU A 132 -6.16 -3.39 9.51
N VAL A 133 -6.38 -2.63 8.42
CA VAL A 133 -5.74 -2.91 7.13
C VAL A 133 -4.22 -2.74 7.22
N ALA A 134 -3.75 -1.66 7.85
CA ALA A 134 -2.34 -1.38 8.02
C ALA A 134 -1.64 -2.45 8.89
N GLU A 135 -2.27 -2.85 9.99
CA GLU A 135 -1.74 -3.89 10.88
C GLU A 135 -1.64 -5.25 10.19
N GLN A 136 -2.66 -5.64 9.40
CA GLN A 136 -2.59 -6.88 8.61
C GLN A 136 -1.45 -6.85 7.58
N SER A 137 -1.20 -5.70 6.94
CA SER A 137 -0.08 -5.54 6.01
C SER A 137 1.28 -5.67 6.72
N LEU A 138 1.45 -4.97 7.85
CA LEU A 138 2.70 -4.90 8.60
C LEU A 138 3.01 -6.16 9.43
N PHE A 139 2.03 -7.03 9.66
CA PHE A 139 2.17 -8.22 10.53
C PHE A 139 3.33 -9.13 10.11
N SER A 140 3.46 -9.39 8.80
CA SER A 140 4.50 -10.28 8.28
C SER A 140 5.92 -9.74 8.50
N TYR A 141 6.11 -8.44 8.26
CA TYR A 141 7.38 -7.73 8.48
C TYR A 141 7.78 -7.74 9.96
N ARG A 142 6.86 -7.39 10.85
CA ARG A 142 7.10 -7.38 12.30
C ARG A 142 7.42 -8.78 12.85
N THR A 143 6.71 -9.80 12.34
CA THR A 143 6.96 -11.20 12.72
C THR A 143 8.33 -11.68 12.25
N ALA A 144 8.75 -11.34 11.03
CA ALA A 144 10.06 -11.72 10.49
C ALA A 144 11.22 -11.19 11.35
N ILE A 145 11.12 -9.94 11.81
CA ILE A 145 12.11 -9.33 12.70
C ILE A 145 12.10 -10.02 14.06
N ASN A 146 10.92 -10.21 14.67
CA ASN A 146 10.80 -10.82 16.00
C ASN A 146 11.41 -12.24 16.05
N LEU A 147 11.22 -13.06 15.02
CA LEU A 147 11.77 -14.42 14.94
C LEU A 147 13.30 -14.46 14.84
N GLN A 148 13.94 -13.38 14.38
CA GLN A 148 15.40 -13.29 14.25
C GLN A 148 16.07 -12.69 15.50
N THR A 149 15.30 -12.02 16.35
CA THR A 149 15.78 -11.39 17.59
C THR A 149 15.45 -12.20 18.84
N ALA A 150 14.69 -13.29 18.72
CA ALA A 150 14.35 -14.22 19.79
C ALA A 150 15.46 -15.27 19.99
#